data_AF-A0A7C7HQR5-F1
#
_entry.id   AF-A0A7C7HQR5-F1
#
_cell.length_a   1.000
_cell.length_b   1.000
_cell.length_c   1.000
_cell.angle_alpha   90.00
_cell.angle_beta   90.00
_cell.angle_gamma   90.00
#
_symmetry.space_group_name_H-M   'P 1'
#
loop_
_entity.id
_entity.type
_entity.pdbx_description
1 polymer ?
#
loop_
_entity_poly.entity_id
_entity_poly.type
_entity_poly.pdbx_seq_one_letter_code
_entity_poly.pdbx_strand_id
1 'polypeptide(L)'
;MSKMQEVKHNPTDRIIVGDSRQLLTQFSDNTFLMCVTSPPYWGLRDYGIEDQIAAEPTHDEYINDIVAIFSEVRRTLKDDHTLWLTTHHR
;
A
#
# COMPACT_ATOMS: atom_id res chain seq x y z
N MET A 1 -2.20 14.75 10.46
CA MET A 1 -1.10 13.79 10.73
C MET A 1 -1.65 12.66 11.58
N SER A 2 -2.02 11.54 10.95
CA SER A 2 -2.41 10.32 11.66
C SER A 2 -1.14 9.59 12.12
N LYS A 3 -1.04 9.29 13.42
CA LYS A 3 0.08 8.53 13.99
C LYS A 3 -0.08 7.05 13.64
N MET A 4 1.01 6.43 13.22
CA MET A 4 1.14 4.98 13.04
C MET A 4 0.67 4.26 14.33
N GLN A 5 -0.44 3.54 14.26
CA GLN A 5 -0.91 2.69 15.36
C GLN A 5 -0.36 1.28 15.16
N GLU A 6 0.47 0.83 16.10
CA GLU A 6 1.10 -0.48 16.09
C GLU A 6 0.35 -1.43 17.03
N VAL A 7 -0.25 -2.48 16.47
CA VAL A 7 -0.82 -3.59 17.24
C VAL A 7 0.20 -4.73 17.26
N LYS A 8 0.71 -5.08 18.44
CA LYS A 8 1.73 -6.13 18.59
C LYS A 8 1.09 -7.51 18.61
N HIS A 9 1.49 -8.39 17.69
CA HIS A 9 1.23 -9.83 17.74
C HIS A 9 2.56 -10.54 17.48
N ASN A 10 3.00 -11.42 18.40
CA ASN A 10 4.35 -12.01 18.43
C ASN A 10 5.52 -10.97 18.40
N PRO A 11 6.75 -11.35 18.79
CA PRO A 11 7.84 -10.37 18.94
C PRO A 11 8.42 -9.86 17.60
N THR A 12 8.05 -10.45 16.47
CA THR A 12 8.57 -10.11 15.13
C THR A 12 7.57 -9.40 14.23
N ASP A 13 6.27 -9.52 14.50
CA ASP A 13 5.24 -9.07 13.58
C ASP A 13 4.67 -7.72 14.04
N ARG A 14 4.47 -6.82 13.09
CA ARG A 14 3.95 -5.47 13.34
C ARG A 14 2.74 -5.25 12.45
N ILE A 15 1.59 -5.01 13.05
CA ILE A 15 0.40 -4.55 12.32
C ILE A 15 0.40 -3.04 12.40
N ILE A 16 0.50 -2.40 11.24
CA ILE A 16 0.49 -0.96 11.10
C ILE A 16 -0.80 -0.56 10.39
N VAL A 17 -1.66 0.18 11.08
CA VAL A 17 -2.98 0.59 10.57
C VAL A 17 -2.94 2.03 10.08
N GLY A 18 -3.35 2.24 8.84
CA GLY A 18 -3.50 3.57 8.24
C GLY A 18 -3.48 3.54 6.72
N ASP A 19 -3.49 4.73 6.12
CA ASP A 19 -3.44 4.93 4.68
C ASP A 19 -2.01 4.66 4.15
N SER A 20 -1.87 3.72 3.21
CA SER A 20 -0.59 3.35 2.61
C SER A 20 0.10 4.54 1.92
N ARG A 21 -0.66 5.49 1.37
CA ARG A 21 -0.15 6.72 0.74
C ARG A 21 0.69 7.55 1.71
N GLN A 22 0.34 7.51 3.00
CA GLN A 22 1.02 8.25 4.05
C GLN A 22 2.04 7.39 4.80
N LEU A 23 1.70 6.13 5.08
CA LEU A 23 2.53 5.25 5.90
C LEU A 23 3.83 4.84 5.20
N LEU A 24 3.79 4.59 3.89
CA LEU A 24 4.98 4.17 3.16
C LEU A 24 6.09 5.22 3.24
N THR A 25 5.74 6.52 3.24
CA THR A 25 6.68 7.65 3.36
C THR A 25 7.43 7.69 4.70
N GLN A 26 6.93 6.98 5.72
CA GLN A 26 7.54 6.96 7.06
C GLN A 26 8.61 5.88 7.21
N PHE A 27 8.69 4.92 6.29
CA PHE A 27 9.76 3.92 6.28
C PHE A 27 11.00 4.45 5.57
N SER A 28 12.18 4.05 6.07
CA SER A 28 13.45 4.33 5.41
C SER A 28 13.56 3.60 4.07
N ASP A 29 14.37 4.18 3.17
CA ASP A 29 14.74 3.55 1.90
C ASP A 29 15.42 2.19 2.14
N ASN A 30 15.33 1.27 1.16
CA ASN A 30 16.06 0.00 1.19
C ASN A 30 15.89 -0.83 2.48
N THR A 31 14.68 -0.81 3.05
CA THR A 31 14.35 -1.48 4.31
C THR A 31 13.92 -2.93 4.09
N PHE A 32 12.99 -3.17 3.17
CA PHE A 32 12.31 -4.46 3.03
C PHE A 32 12.92 -5.31 1.91
N LEU A 33 12.98 -6.62 2.12
CA LEU A 33 13.42 -7.60 1.11
C LEU A 33 12.28 -8.02 0.17
N MET A 34 11.04 -7.99 0.64
CA MET A 34 9.90 -8.50 -0.12
C MET A 34 8.65 -7.68 0.14
N CYS A 35 7.88 -7.43 -0.92
CA CYS A 35 6.51 -6.96 -0.84
C CYS A 35 5.59 -8.04 -1.43
N VAL A 36 4.50 -8.34 -0.72
CA VAL A 36 3.41 -9.18 -1.22
C VAL A 36 2.13 -8.40 -1.03
N THR A 37 1.41 -8.12 -2.12
CA THR A 37 0.23 -7.26 -2.05
C THR A 37 -0.83 -7.63 -3.09
N SER A 38 -2.07 -7.29 -2.76
CA SER A 38 -3.24 -7.29 -3.62
C SER A 38 -3.91 -5.91 -3.50
N PRO A 39 -3.52 -4.91 -4.31
CA PRO A 39 -4.09 -3.58 -4.21
C PRO A 39 -5.60 -3.61 -4.51
N PRO A 40 -6.37 -2.63 -4.02
CA PRO A 40 -7.79 -2.53 -4.32
C PRO A 40 -7.98 -2.29 -5.83
N TYR A 41 -8.94 -2.98 -6.44
CA TYR A 41 -9.23 -2.85 -7.87
C TYR A 41 -10.31 -1.81 -8.11
N TRP A 42 -10.11 -0.93 -9.09
CA TRP A 42 -11.01 0.20 -9.38
C TRP A 42 -12.47 -0.25 -9.54
N GLY A 43 -13.34 0.35 -8.72
CA GLY A 43 -14.79 0.09 -8.74
C GLY A 43 -15.22 -1.31 -8.29
N LEU A 44 -14.32 -2.17 -7.80
CA LEU A 44 -14.67 -3.55 -7.45
C LEU A 44 -15.33 -3.67 -6.06
N ARG A 45 -14.92 -2.84 -5.10
CA ARG A 45 -15.37 -2.91 -3.70
C ARG A 45 -15.57 -1.52 -3.11
N ASP A 46 -16.64 -1.37 -2.33
CA ASP A 46 -16.89 -0.22 -1.44
C ASP A 46 -16.68 -0.69 0.00
N TYR A 47 -15.76 -0.04 0.71
CA TYR A 47 -15.42 -0.31 2.10
C TYR A 47 -16.12 0.67 3.06
N GLY A 48 -16.91 1.62 2.56
CA GLY A 48 -17.63 2.61 3.36
C GLY A 48 -16.72 3.63 4.05
N ILE A 49 -15.54 3.88 3.50
CA ILE A 49 -14.54 4.80 4.04
C ILE A 49 -14.33 5.93 3.03
N GLU A 50 -14.38 7.17 3.51
CA GLU A 50 -14.07 8.36 2.71
C GLU A 50 -12.63 8.28 2.17
N ASP A 51 -12.42 8.73 0.92
CA ASP A 51 -11.14 8.70 0.22
C ASP A 51 -10.47 7.31 0.12
N GLN A 52 -11.26 6.23 0.11
CA GLN A 52 -10.73 4.89 -0.15
C GLN A 52 -10.07 4.83 -1.54
N ILE A 53 -8.92 4.17 -1.60
CA ILE A 53 -8.25 3.88 -2.88
C ILE A 53 -9.16 2.98 -3.72
N ALA A 54 -9.16 3.17 -5.03
CA ALA A 54 -9.98 2.45 -6.00
C ALA A 54 -11.46 2.88 -6.07
N ALA A 55 -11.83 4.00 -5.41
CA ALA A 55 -13.11 4.69 -5.58
C ALA A 55 -12.97 6.08 -6.23
N GLU A 56 -11.83 6.35 -6.87
CA GLU A 56 -11.55 7.60 -7.56
C GLU A 56 -12.57 7.82 -8.71
N PRO A 57 -12.96 9.08 -8.97
CA PRO A 57 -13.94 9.40 -10.02
C PRO A 57 -13.56 8.90 -11.41
N THR A 58 -12.26 8.88 -11.72
CA THR A 58 -11.75 8.44 -13.02
C THR A 58 -10.73 7.32 -12.88
N HIS A 59 -10.63 6.50 -13.93
CA HIS A 59 -9.64 5.43 -13.99
C HIS A 59 -8.20 5.96 -13.95
N ASP A 60 -7.94 7.10 -14.59
CA ASP A 60 -6.60 7.70 -14.62
C ASP A 60 -6.17 8.19 -13.24
N GLU A 61 -7.08 8.77 -12.45
CA GLU A 61 -6.81 9.16 -11.06
C GLU A 61 -6.45 7.94 -10.20
N TYR A 62 -7.19 6.85 -10.34
CA TYR A 62 -6.85 5.57 -9.69
C TYR A 62 -5.46 5.06 -10.09
N ILE A 63 -5.15 5.04 -11.39
CA ILE A 63 -3.84 4.58 -11.88
C ILE A 63 -2.72 5.47 -11.33
N ASN A 64 -2.91 6.79 -11.30
CA ASN A 64 -1.94 7.72 -10.74
C ASN A 64 -1.68 7.45 -9.25
N ASP A 65 -2.73 7.21 -8.47
CA ASP A 65 -2.61 6.92 -7.04
C ASP A 65 -1.88 5.59 -6.79
N ILE A 66 -2.26 4.54 -7.53
CA ILE A 66 -1.59 3.23 -7.48
C ILE A 66 -0.12 3.33 -7.88
N VAL A 67 0.22 4.05 -8.95
CA VAL A 67 1.61 4.27 -9.37
C VAL A 67 2.41 5.01 -8.30
N ALA A 68 1.82 6.04 -7.66
CA ALA A 68 2.47 6.77 -6.56
C ALA A 68 2.76 5.84 -5.37
N ILE A 69 1.80 4.99 -4.99
CA ILE A 69 1.97 3.99 -3.94
C ILE A 69 3.09 3.00 -4.31
N PHE A 70 3.10 2.45 -5.52
CA PHE A 70 4.14 1.50 -5.94
C PHE A 70 5.52 2.14 -6.06
N SER A 71 5.62 3.44 -6.39
CA SER A 71 6.87 4.19 -6.32
C SER A 71 7.43 4.20 -4.90
N GLU A 72 6.58 4.47 -3.90
CA GLU A 72 6.99 4.43 -2.49
C GLU A 72 7.32 3.00 -2.03
N VAL A 73 6.56 1.99 -2.45
CA VAL A 73 6.93 0.58 -2.22
C VAL A 73 8.32 0.31 -2.78
N ARG A 74 8.61 0.69 -4.03
CA ARG A 74 9.92 0.48 -4.66
C ARG A 74 11.05 1.19 -3.91
N ARG A 75 10.84 2.41 -3.39
CA ARG A 75 11.82 3.14 -2.57
C ARG A 75 12.18 2.38 -1.29
N THR A 76 11.18 1.81 -0.64
CA THR A 76 11.38 1.07 0.63
C THR A 76 11.99 -0.32 0.44
N LEU A 77 11.99 -0.86 -0.77
CA LEU A 77 12.55 -2.17 -1.09
C LEU A 77 14.05 -2.09 -1.39
N LYS A 78 14.82 -3.08 -0.90
CA LYS A 78 16.26 -3.24 -1.16
C LYS A 78 16.58 -3.44 -2.63
N ASP A 79 17.86 -3.34 -3.02
CA ASP A 79 18.26 -3.55 -4.42
C ASP A 79 18.01 -4.99 -4.92
N ASP A 80 18.09 -5.99 -4.04
CA ASP A 80 17.87 -7.43 -4.32
C ASP A 80 16.46 -7.92 -3.95
N HIS A 81 15.48 -7.02 -3.97
CA HIS A 81 14.12 -7.30 -3.53
C HIS A 81 13.30 -8.19 -4.47
N THR A 82 12.15 -8.65 -3.97
CA THR A 82 11.07 -9.22 -4.79
C THR A 82 9.73 -8.54 -4.50
N LEU A 83 8.94 -8.26 -5.54
CA LEU A 83 7.58 -7.76 -5.40
C LEU A 83 6.61 -8.75 -6.04
N TRP A 84 5.64 -9.21 -5.24
CA TRP A 84 4.54 -10.06 -5.68
C TRP A 84 3.25 -9.24 -5.72
N LEU A 85 2.71 -9.09 -6.93
CA LEU A 85 1.46 -8.38 -7.18
C LEU A 85 0.37 -9.39 -7.56
N THR A 86 -0.64 -9.51 -6.71
CA THR A 86 -1.85 -10.24 -7.07
C THR A 86 -2.76 -9.29 -7.84
N THR A 87 -3.24 -9.73 -9.00
CA THR A 87 -4.25 -9.02 -9.78
C THR A 87 -5.53 -9.84 -9.87
N HIS A 88 -6.65 -9.16 -10.09
CA HIS A 88 -7.93 -9.79 -10.37
C HIS A 88 -8.26 -9.51 -11.83
N HIS A 89 -8.41 -10.57 -12.63
CA HIS A 89 -9.02 -10.47 -13.94
C HIS A 89 -10.48 -10.94 -13.81
N ARG A 90 -11.44 -10.08 -14.17
CA ARG A 90 -12.80 -10.53 -14.49
C ARG A 90 -12.91 -10.70 -16.00
#